data_AF-A0A2N6A9V5-F1
#
_entry.id   AF-A0A2N6A9V5-F1
#
_cell.length_a   1.000
_cell.length_b   1.000
_cell.length_c   1.000
_cell.angle_alpha   90.00
_cell.angle_beta   90.00
_cell.angle_gamma   90.00
#
_symmetry.space_group_name_H-M   'P 1'
#
loop_
_entity.id
_entity.type
_entity.pdbx_description
1 polymer ?
#
loop_
_entity_poly.entity_id
_entity_poly.type
_entity_poly.pdbx_seq_one_letter_code
_entity_poly.pdbx_strand_id
1 'polypeptide(L)' 'MANCECLEKCPFFNDKMADNDGLCSMYKTKFCQGDFAGCARYMIFKKLGKESVPKDLYPNMTERAQKILAV' A
#
# COMPACT_ATOMS: atom_id res chain seq x y z
N MET A 1 -8.24 -16.66 3.42
CA MET A 1 -6.98 -16.01 3.01
C MET A 1 -7.33 -14.76 2.25
N ALA A 2 -7.13 -13.60 2.87
CA ALA A 2 -7.58 -12.32 2.33
C ALA A 2 -6.41 -11.73 1.54
N ASN A 3 -6.24 -12.15 0.28
CA ASN A 3 -5.23 -11.54 -0.58
C ASN A 3 -5.73 -10.15 -0.99
N CYS A 4 -4.87 -9.15 -0.86
CA CYS A 4 -5.17 -7.80 -1.31
C CYS A 4 -5.45 -7.81 -2.83
N GLU A 5 -6.66 -7.37 -3.23
CA GLU A 5 -7.05 -7.21 -4.64
C GLU A 5 -6.10 -6.28 -5.41
N CYS A 6 -5.45 -5.35 -4.69
CA CYS A 6 -4.52 -4.41 -5.28
C CYS A 6 -3.16 -5.05 -5.52
N LEU A 7 -2.84 -6.26 -5.05
CA LEU A 7 -1.49 -6.81 -5.12
C LEU A 7 -0.92 -6.80 -6.55
N GLU A 8 -1.72 -7.21 -7.52
CA GLU A 8 -1.33 -7.24 -8.94
C GLU A 8 -1.23 -5.85 -9.56
N LYS A 9 -1.94 -4.85 -9.02
CA LYS A 9 -2.00 -3.48 -9.57
C LYS A 9 -1.38 -2.43 -8.66
N CYS A 10 -0.73 -2.86 -7.57
CA CYS A 10 -0.32 -1.98 -6.50
C CYS A 10 0.85 -1.15 -7.02
N PRO A 11 0.75 0.20 -7.01
CA PRO A 11 1.83 1.05 -7.50
C PRO A 11 3.12 0.87 -6.68
N PHE A 12 3.02 0.39 -5.43
CA PHE A 12 4.21 0.06 -4.63
C PHE A 12 5.06 -1.06 -5.24
N PHE A 13 4.41 -2.08 -5.81
CA PHE A 13 5.09 -3.24 -6.42
C PHE A 13 5.25 -3.09 -7.95
N ASN A 14 4.33 -2.40 -8.61
CA ASN A 14 4.30 -2.28 -10.08
C ASN A 14 5.04 -1.05 -10.63
N ASP A 15 5.17 0.03 -9.86
CA ASP A 15 5.80 1.28 -10.33
C ASP A 15 7.34 1.24 -10.18
N LYS A 16 7.90 0.03 -9.98
CA LYS A 16 9.32 -0.30 -9.82
C LYS A 16 10.03 0.57 -8.77
N MET A 17 9.91 0.20 -7.49
CA MET A 17 11.05 0.41 -6.58
C MET A 17 12.14 -0.59 -6.99
N ALA A 18 13.08 -0.15 -7.82
CA ALA A 18 14.14 -0.98 -8.37
C ALA A 18 15.18 -1.49 -7.35
N ASP A 19 14.99 -1.27 -6.04
CA ASP A 19 16.09 -1.44 -5.07
C ASP A 19 15.66 -1.94 -3.67
N ASN A 20 14.38 -2.22 -3.40
CA ASN A 20 13.90 -2.50 -2.03
C ASN A 20 13.13 -3.83 -1.90
N ASP A 21 13.65 -4.90 -2.49
CA ASP A 21 12.98 -6.21 -2.58
C ASP A 21 12.67 -6.83 -1.20
N GLY A 22 13.59 -6.69 -0.24
CA GLY A 22 13.42 -7.24 1.11
C GLY A 22 12.29 -6.59 1.92
N LEU A 23 12.25 -5.25 1.92
CA LEU A 23 11.21 -4.49 2.63
C LEU A 23 9.83 -4.68 1.96
N CYS A 24 9.82 -4.71 0.63
CA CYS A 24 8.63 -5.00 -0.17
C CYS A 24 8.05 -6.38 0.15
N SER A 25 8.88 -7.42 0.16
CA SER A 25 8.44 -8.79 0.47
C SER A 25 7.89 -8.90 1.89
N MET A 26 8.55 -8.26 2.88
CA MET A 26 8.05 -8.23 4.26
C MET A 26 6.65 -7.59 4.36
N TYR A 27 6.45 -6.44 3.71
CA TYR A 27 5.14 -5.79 3.70
C TYR A 27 4.09 -6.56 2.92
N LYS A 28 4.48 -7.23 1.82
CA LYS A 28 3.60 -8.08 1.04
C LYS A 28 3.03 -9.20 1.90
N THR A 29 3.87 -9.89 2.66
CA THR A 29 3.39 -10.96 3.55
C THR A 29 2.56 -10.40 4.72
N LYS A 30 2.99 -9.29 5.32
CA LYS A 30 2.29 -8.71 6.48
C LYS A 30 0.92 -8.11 6.14
N PHE A 31 0.84 -7.31 5.08
CA PHE A 31 -0.36 -6.57 4.70
C PHE A 31 -1.10 -7.25 3.55
N CYS A 32 -0.42 -7.59 2.44
CA CYS A 32 -1.11 -8.11 1.26
C CYS A 32 -1.61 -9.55 1.40
N GLN A 33 -0.95 -10.38 2.22
CA GLN A 33 -1.37 -11.76 2.53
C GLN A 33 -1.98 -11.89 3.94
N GLY A 34 -1.95 -10.81 4.72
CA GLY A 34 -2.50 -10.71 6.06
C GLY A 34 -3.65 -9.71 6.10
N ASP A 35 -3.45 -8.61 6.84
CA ASP A 35 -4.47 -7.57 6.98
C ASP A 35 -4.19 -6.40 6.02
N PHE A 36 -4.81 -6.44 4.84
CA PHE A 36 -4.68 -5.35 3.87
C PHE A 36 -5.53 -4.13 4.22
N ALA A 37 -6.52 -4.28 5.10
CA ALA A 37 -7.33 -3.18 5.60
C ALA A 37 -6.47 -2.15 6.36
N GLY A 38 -5.47 -2.63 7.11
CA GLY A 38 -4.45 -1.82 7.77
C GLY A 38 -3.37 -1.26 6.85
N CYS A 39 -3.42 -1.48 5.53
CA CYS A 39 -2.43 -0.92 4.61
C CYS A 39 -2.75 0.55 4.29
N ALA A 40 -1.84 1.46 4.65
CA ALA A 40 -1.94 2.88 4.36
C ALA A 40 -2.23 3.18 2.89
N ARG A 41 -1.52 2.50 1.98
CA ARG A 41 -1.68 2.65 0.54
C ARG A 41 -3.03 2.13 0.04
N TYR A 42 -3.53 1.03 0.64
CA TYR A 42 -4.84 0.47 0.31
C TYR A 42 -5.96 1.43 0.69
N MET A 43 -5.88 2.06 1.87
CA MET A 43 -6.87 3.04 2.31
C MET A 43 -6.96 4.23 1.35
N ILE A 44 -5.82 4.79 0.92
CA ILE A 44 -5.81 5.89 -0.06
C ILE A 44 -6.32 5.42 -1.41
N PHE A 45 -5.83 4.28 -1.91
CA PHE A 45 -6.26 3.73 -3.18
C PHE A 45 -7.79 3.52 -3.22
N LYS A 46 -8.37 2.97 -2.15
CA LYS A 46 -9.79 2.68 -2.06
C LYS A 46 -10.67 3.93 -2.05
N LYS A 47 -10.15 5.06 -1.56
CA LYS A 47 -10.94 6.30 -1.39
C LYS A 47 -10.66 7.36 -2.46
N LEU A 48 -9.40 7.50 -2.88
CA LEU A 48 -8.91 8.53 -3.80
C LEU A 48 -8.28 7.97 -5.09
N GLY A 49 -8.17 6.65 -5.23
CA GLY A 49 -7.57 6.00 -6.41
C GLY A 49 -6.04 5.93 -6.38
N LYS A 50 -5.47 5.23 -7.38
CA LYS A 50 -4.02 4.95 -7.47
C LYS A 50 -3.14 6.20 -7.64
N GLU A 51 -3.67 7.24 -8.26
CA GLU A 51 -2.93 8.48 -8.57
C GLU A 51 -2.67 9.31 -7.31
N SER A 52 -3.56 9.21 -6.33
CA SER A 52 -3.45 9.91 -5.05
C SER A 52 -2.52 9.19 -4.05
N VAL A 53 -2.02 7.99 -4.38
CA VAL A 53 -1.15 7.23 -3.49
C VAL A 53 0.29 7.75 -3.61
N PRO A 54 0.88 8.34 -2.54
CA PRO A 54 2.24 8.85 -2.60
C PRO A 54 3.24 7.71 -2.81
N LYS A 55 4.26 7.94 -3.64
CA LYS A 55 5.33 6.94 -3.85
C LYS A 55 6.13 6.67 -2.58
N ASP A 56 6.34 7.70 -1.77
CA ASP A 56 7.03 7.68 -0.46
C ASP A 56 6.19 7.09 0.71
N LEU A 57 4.93 6.71 0.46
CA LEU A 57 4.07 6.19 1.52
C LEU A 57 4.25 4.69 1.72
N TYR A 58 4.75 4.28 2.89
CA TYR A 58 4.86 2.86 3.22
C TYR A 58 3.52 2.26 3.70
N PRO A 59 3.29 0.94 3.51
CA PRO A 59 2.07 0.26 3.96
C PRO A 59 1.76 0.42 5.45
N ASN A 60 2.77 0.59 6.30
CA ASN A 60 2.59 0.80 7.75
C ASN A 60 2.15 2.22 8.14
N MET A 61 2.24 3.21 7.24
CA MET A 61 2.05 4.63 7.57
C MET A 61 0.56 5.02 7.55
N THR A 62 -0.26 4.30 8.32
CA THR A 62 -1.72 4.45 8.35
C THR A 62 -2.16 5.83 8.78
N GLU A 63 -1.50 6.42 9.78
CA GLU A 63 -1.74 7.80 10.23
C GLU A 63 -1.54 8.81 9.10
N ARG A 64 -0.47 8.62 8.31
CA ARG A 64 -0.15 9.51 7.18
C ARG A 64 -1.20 9.36 6.08
N ALA A 65 -1.69 8.15 5.83
CA ALA A 65 -2.82 7.93 4.94
C ALA A 65 -4.11 8.60 5.43
N GLN A 66 -4.43 8.49 6.73
CA GLN A 66 -5.61 9.15 7.28
C GLN A 66 -5.55 10.67 7.12
N LYS A 67 -4.37 11.29 7.30
CA LYS A 67 -4.18 12.73 7.04
C LYS A 67 -4.44 13.11 5.58
N ILE A 68 -4.04 12.27 4.63
CA ILE A 68 -4.32 12.49 3.19
C ILE A 68 -5.82 12.31 2.88
N LEU A 69 -6.48 11.37 3.56
CA LEU A 69 -7.90 11.06 3.38
C LEU A 69 -8.87 11.96 4.16
N ALA A 70 -8.33 12.82 5.03
CA ALA A 70 -9.07 13.78 5.85
C ALA A 70 -9.21 15.16 5.16
N VAL A 71 -8.79 15.25 3.90
CA VAL A 71 -9.05 16.39 2.99
C VAL A 71 -10.50 16.39 2.51
#